data_AF-A0A9E1UZ89-F1
#
_entry.id   AF-A0A9E1UZ89-F1
#
_cell.length_a   1.000
_cell.length_b   1.000
_cell.length_c   1.000
_cell.angle_alpha   90.00
_cell.angle_beta   90.00
_cell.angle_gamma   90.00
#
_symmetry.space_group_name_H-M   'P 1'
#
loop_
_entity.id
_entity.type
_entity.pdbx_description
1 polymer ?
#
loop_
_entity_poly.entity_id
_entity_poly.type
_entity_poly.pdbx_seq_one_letter_code
_entity_poly.pdbx_strand_id
1 'polypeptide(L)'
;MMKLILVGLHMYAEENDGFFPPEDGIAGLRRLLAIENFGPELLACSDIFPAATNIRDVEEGNTSYIYIGGHSLSSPPRTILLIEKLAPGQPVAHVGLADGSVVGVNDIAKP
;
A
#
# COMPACT_ATOMS: atom_id res chain seq x y z
N MET A 1 -4.03 -3.87 -8.60
CA MET A 1 -4.52 -3.57 -7.24
C MET A 1 -3.81 -2.36 -6.62
N MET A 2 -2.47 -2.32 -6.55
CA MET A 2 -1.70 -1.21 -5.95
C MET A 2 -2.13 0.22 -6.35
N LYS A 3 -2.42 0.48 -7.63
CA LYS A 3 -2.90 1.81 -8.06
C LYS A 3 -4.18 2.25 -7.34
N LEU A 4 -5.10 1.32 -7.04
CA LEU A 4 -6.31 1.63 -6.29
C LEU A 4 -5.99 1.98 -4.84
N ILE A 5 -5.00 1.32 -4.23
CA ILE A 5 -4.52 1.67 -2.88
C ILE A 5 -3.92 3.07 -2.88
N LEU A 6 -3.08 3.40 -3.89
CA LEU A 6 -2.50 4.74 -4.00
C LEU A 6 -3.56 5.83 -4.21
N VAL A 7 -4.60 5.56 -5.00
CA VAL A 7 -5.75 6.48 -5.14
C VAL A 7 -6.42 6.67 -3.78
N GLY A 8 -6.71 5.59 -3.06
CA GLY A 8 -7.30 5.68 -1.73
C GLY A 8 -6.42 6.45 -0.73
N LEU A 9 -5.09 6.28 -0.80
CA LEU A 9 -4.15 7.05 0.03
C LEU A 9 -4.16 8.54 -0.32
N HIS A 10 -4.27 8.91 -1.59
CA HIS A 10 -4.40 10.30 -2.00
C HIS A 10 -5.73 10.90 -1.52
N MET A 11 -6.83 10.17 -1.68
CA MET A 11 -8.13 10.60 -1.15
C MET A 11 -8.08 10.79 0.37
N TYR A 12 -7.47 9.83 1.11
CA TYR A 12 -7.23 9.98 2.54
C TYR A 12 -6.47 11.28 2.83
N ALA A 13 -5.36 11.53 2.12
CA ALA A 13 -4.54 12.70 2.36
C ALA A 13 -5.28 14.01 2.05
N GLU A 14 -6.07 14.07 0.98
CA GLU A 14 -6.92 15.22 0.65
C GLU A 14 -7.92 15.53 1.77
N GLU A 15 -8.45 14.51 2.45
CA GLU A 15 -9.35 14.65 3.59
C GLU A 15 -8.64 14.92 4.94
N ASN A 16 -7.31 14.72 4.99
CA ASN A 16 -6.49 14.79 6.22
C ASN A 16 -5.33 15.78 6.07
N ASP A 17 -5.63 17.02 5.66
CA ASP A 17 -4.69 18.15 5.59
C ASP A 17 -3.42 17.87 4.75
N GLY A 18 -3.54 16.98 3.76
CA GLY A 18 -2.45 16.54 2.89
C GLY A 18 -1.55 15.44 3.48
N PHE A 19 -1.92 14.83 4.61
CA PHE A 19 -1.14 13.78 5.26
C PHE A 19 -1.71 12.39 4.99
N PHE A 20 -0.83 11.46 4.58
CA PHE A 20 -1.18 10.05 4.50
C PHE A 20 -1.34 9.45 5.92
N PRO A 21 -1.91 8.23 6.07
CA PRO A 21 -1.96 7.57 7.36
C PRO A 21 -0.58 7.55 8.06
N PRO A 22 -0.49 7.98 9.33
CA PRO A 22 0.82 8.22 9.94
C PRO A 22 1.52 6.93 10.37
N GLU A 23 0.79 5.86 10.71
CA GLU A 23 1.39 4.62 11.18
C GLU A 23 1.89 3.74 10.05
N ASP A 24 3.06 3.13 10.25
CA ASP A 24 3.60 2.13 9.35
C ASP A 24 2.74 0.86 9.30
N GLY A 25 2.90 0.12 8.20
CA GLY A 25 2.36 -1.23 8.03
C GLY A 25 0.85 -1.29 8.14
N ILE A 26 0.36 -2.30 8.86
CA ILE A 26 -1.07 -2.63 8.88
C ILE A 26 -1.93 -1.58 9.57
N ALA A 27 -1.37 -0.85 10.54
CA ALA A 27 -2.10 0.19 11.26
C ALA A 27 -2.51 1.33 10.31
N GLY A 28 -1.58 1.81 9.48
CA GLY A 28 -1.87 2.81 8.46
C GLY A 28 -2.84 2.30 7.39
N LEU A 29 -2.65 1.06 6.92
CA LEU A 29 -3.55 0.46 5.93
C LEU A 29 -4.97 0.26 6.47
N ARG A 30 -5.14 -0.07 7.75
CA ARG A 30 -6.47 -0.15 8.38
C ARG A 30 -7.17 1.20 8.46
N ARG A 31 -6.43 2.30 8.64
CA ARG A 31 -7.01 3.66 8.56
C ARG A 31 -7.51 3.98 7.16
N LEU A 32 -6.75 3.59 6.13
CA LEU A 32 -7.20 3.70 4.74
C LEU A 32 -8.52 2.94 4.51
N LEU A 33 -8.63 1.71 5.02
CA LEU A 33 -9.85 0.90 4.90
C LEU A 33 -11.04 1.46 5.70
N ALA A 34 -10.81 2.35 6.67
CA ALA A 34 -11.89 2.98 7.42
C ALA A 34 -12.62 4.06 6.60
N ILE A 35 -12.09 4.46 5.45
CA ILE A 35 -12.79 5.31 4.49
C ILE A 35 -13.93 4.52 3.86
N GLU A 36 -15.13 5.14 3.79
CA GLU A 36 -16.26 4.56 3.10
C GLU A 36 -15.86 4.22 1.65
N ASN A 37 -16.10 2.97 1.21
CA ASN A 37 -15.81 2.39 -0.13
C ASN A 37 -14.60 1.45 -0.26
N PHE A 38 -13.77 1.23 0.77
CA PHE A 38 -12.69 0.24 0.69
C PHE A 38 -12.88 -0.97 1.60
N GLY A 39 -12.91 -2.16 1.00
CA GLY A 39 -12.93 -3.44 1.71
C GLY A 39 -11.54 -4.07 1.86
N PRO A 40 -11.40 -5.07 2.76
CA PRO A 40 -10.15 -5.77 3.01
C PRO A 40 -9.54 -6.46 1.77
N GLU A 41 -10.36 -6.81 0.78
CA GLU A 41 -9.94 -7.37 -0.51
C GLU A 41 -8.99 -6.46 -1.31
N LEU A 42 -8.97 -5.15 -1.01
CA LEU A 42 -8.05 -4.20 -1.63
C LEU A 42 -6.58 -4.51 -1.29
N LEU A 43 -6.32 -5.04 -0.08
CA LEU A 43 -4.96 -5.22 0.44
C LEU A 43 -4.37 -6.60 0.19
N ALA A 44 -5.14 -7.51 -0.40
CA ALA A 44 -4.74 -8.89 -0.63
C ALA A 44 -4.87 -9.24 -2.12
N CYS A 45 -3.77 -9.70 -2.72
CA CYS A 45 -3.81 -10.44 -3.96
C CYS A 45 -4.13 -11.89 -3.62
N SER A 46 -5.33 -12.35 -3.96
CA SER A 46 -5.88 -13.67 -3.59
C SER A 46 -5.01 -14.86 -3.98
N ASP A 47 -4.13 -14.68 -4.97
CA ASP A 47 -3.22 -15.72 -5.48
C ASP A 47 -2.01 -15.94 -4.57
N ILE A 48 -1.76 -15.01 -3.63
CA ILE A 48 -0.58 -15.01 -2.74
C ILE A 48 -1.02 -15.06 -1.29
N PHE A 49 -2.01 -14.26 -0.91
CA PHE A 49 -2.55 -14.19 0.44
C PHE A 49 -4.08 -14.16 0.39
N PRO A 50 -4.79 -15.00 1.16
CA PRO A 50 -6.23 -14.93 1.23
C PRO A 50 -6.65 -13.59 1.83
N ALA A 51 -7.60 -12.89 1.21
CA ALA A 51 -8.15 -11.66 1.76
C ALA A 51 -8.85 -11.93 3.09
N ALA A 52 -8.69 -11.02 4.05
CA ALA A 52 -9.51 -11.02 5.25
C ALA A 52 -10.99 -10.79 4.90
N THR A 53 -11.92 -11.35 5.67
CA THR A 53 -13.37 -11.16 5.48
C THR A 53 -13.88 -9.88 6.15
N ASN A 54 -13.10 -9.28 7.05
CA ASN A 54 -13.40 -8.04 7.74
C ASN A 54 -12.14 -7.19 7.93
N ILE A 55 -12.29 -5.86 7.95
CA ILE A 55 -11.20 -4.89 8.22
C ILE A 55 -10.48 -5.19 9.54
N ARG A 56 -11.19 -5.68 10.57
CA ARG A 56 -10.59 -6.02 11.87
C ARG A 56 -9.61 -7.19 11.80
N ASP A 57 -9.80 -8.08 10.83
CA ASP A 57 -9.02 -9.31 10.65
C ASP A 57 -7.87 -9.13 9.66
N VAL A 58 -7.74 -7.93 9.06
CA VAL A 58 -6.62 -7.55 8.20
C VAL A 58 -5.35 -7.46 9.03
N GLU A 59 -4.37 -8.32 8.79
CA GLU A 59 -3.10 -8.42 9.52
C GLU A 59 -1.92 -8.55 8.56
N GLU A 60 -0.68 -8.41 9.03
CA GLU A 60 0.49 -8.49 8.15
C GLU A 60 0.59 -9.81 7.36
N GLY A 61 0.10 -10.91 7.93
CA GLY A 61 0.12 -12.24 7.31
C GLY A 61 -0.84 -12.41 6.14
N ASN A 62 -1.83 -11.51 5.98
CA ASN A 62 -2.85 -11.62 4.94
C ASN A 62 -2.89 -10.40 4.00
N THR A 63 -1.86 -9.55 4.02
CA THR A 63 -1.69 -8.45 3.06
C THR A 63 -0.57 -8.71 2.07
N SER A 64 -0.74 -8.24 0.84
CA SER A 64 0.28 -8.26 -0.21
C SER A 64 1.17 -7.01 -0.22
N TYR A 65 0.98 -6.10 0.74
CA TYR A 65 1.63 -4.79 0.74
C TYR A 65 2.30 -4.47 2.07
N ILE A 66 3.41 -3.77 2.01
CA ILE A 66 4.07 -3.10 3.13
C ILE A 66 3.84 -1.61 2.93
N TYR A 67 3.29 -0.95 3.94
CA TYR A 67 3.02 0.49 3.94
C TYR A 67 4.06 1.24 4.77
N ILE A 68 4.53 2.37 4.25
CA ILE A 68 5.44 3.29 4.92
C ILE A 68 4.69 4.60 5.19
N GLY A 69 4.45 4.87 6.47
CA GLY A 69 3.64 5.99 6.96
C GLY A 69 4.45 7.26 7.18
N GLY A 70 3.77 8.28 7.72
CA GLY A 70 4.41 9.53 8.15
C GLY A 70 4.78 10.50 7.00
N HIS A 71 4.19 10.30 5.83
CA HIS A 71 4.42 11.11 4.64
C HIS A 71 3.23 12.01 4.31
N SER A 72 3.42 12.94 3.38
CA SER A 72 2.40 13.89 2.92
C SER A 72 2.43 14.08 1.40
N LEU A 73 1.39 14.69 0.83
CA LEU A 73 1.33 15.10 -0.58
C LEU A 73 2.45 16.06 -0.99
N SER A 74 3.05 16.77 -0.02
CA SER A 74 4.20 17.65 -0.25
C SER A 74 5.55 16.93 -0.18
N SER A 75 5.55 15.62 0.05
CA SER A 75 6.78 14.82 0.07
C SER A 75 7.42 14.80 -1.32
N PRO A 76 8.75 14.57 -1.41
CA PRO A 76 9.40 14.40 -2.70
C PRO A 76 8.66 13.37 -3.58
N PRO A 77 8.57 13.56 -4.91
CA PRO A 77 7.78 12.67 -5.78
C PRO A 77 8.18 11.19 -5.71
N ARG A 78 9.44 10.90 -5.38
CA ARG A 78 9.98 9.54 -5.25
C ARG A 78 9.92 8.96 -3.83
N THR A 79 9.18 9.59 -2.92
CA THR A 79 8.92 9.02 -1.59
C THR A 79 8.09 7.76 -1.74
N ILE A 80 8.56 6.67 -1.14
CA ILE A 80 7.91 5.37 -1.18
C ILE A 80 6.77 5.34 -0.16
N LEU A 81 5.58 4.91 -0.57
CA LEU A 81 4.44 4.68 0.32
C LEU A 81 4.08 3.20 0.45
N LEU A 82 4.21 2.44 -0.65
CA LEU A 82 3.80 1.04 -0.70
C LEU A 82 4.86 0.19 -1.38
N ILE A 83 5.09 -1.00 -0.84
CA ILE A 83 5.93 -2.02 -1.46
C ILE A 83 5.08 -3.29 -1.59
N GLU A 84 5.02 -3.87 -2.78
CA GLU A 84 4.42 -5.19 -2.99
C GLU A 84 5.33 -6.29 -2.43
N LYS A 85 4.75 -7.19 -1.64
CA LYS A 85 5.44 -8.40 -1.18
C LYS A 85 5.55 -9.37 -2.35
N LEU A 86 6.76 -9.82 -2.62
CA LEU A 86 7.02 -10.80 -3.67
C LEU A 86 6.48 -12.18 -3.30
N ALA A 87 5.67 -12.77 -4.18
CA ALA A 87 5.40 -14.19 -4.14
C ALA A 87 6.61 -14.99 -4.64
N PRO A 88 6.74 -16.27 -4.22
CA PRO A 88 7.72 -17.18 -4.79
C PRO A 88 7.64 -17.19 -6.33
N GLY A 89 8.76 -16.92 -7.00
CA GLY A 89 8.86 -16.91 -8.46
C GLY A 89 8.51 -15.58 -9.14
N GLN A 90 8.15 -14.52 -8.40
CA GLN A 90 8.00 -13.18 -8.97
C GLN A 90 9.35 -12.46 -9.05
N PRO A 91 9.79 -12.00 -10.24
CA PRO A 91 11.10 -11.38 -10.42
C PRO A 91 11.11 -9.86 -10.19
N VAL A 92 9.93 -9.25 -10.02
CA VAL A 92 9.75 -7.79 -9.94
C VAL A 92 8.83 -7.45 -8.78
N ALA A 93 9.28 -6.55 -7.90
CA ALA A 93 8.44 -5.95 -6.88
C ALA A 93 7.93 -4.60 -7.41
N HIS A 94 6.64 -4.33 -7.24
CA HIS A 94 6.12 -2.99 -7.51
C HIS A 94 6.25 -2.11 -6.26
N VAL A 95 6.55 -0.84 -6.48
CA VAL A 95 6.65 0.18 -5.44
C VAL A 95 5.74 1.34 -5.82
N GLY A 96 4.84 1.70 -4.91
CA GLY A 96 3.93 2.83 -5.03
C GLY A 96 4.52 4.08 -4.36
N LEU A 97 4.50 5.20 -5.07
CA LEU A 97 5.12 6.45 -4.66
C LEU A 97 4.10 7.51 -4.25
N ALA A 98 4.56 8.53 -3.53
CA ALA A 98 3.75 9.63 -3.02
C ALA A 98 3.11 10.51 -4.09
N ASP A 99 3.63 10.48 -5.33
CA ASP A 99 3.02 11.15 -6.49
C ASP A 99 1.94 10.29 -7.20
N GLY A 100 1.63 9.11 -6.64
CA GLY A 100 0.67 8.16 -7.18
C GLY A 100 1.23 7.25 -8.29
N SER A 101 2.50 7.41 -8.65
CA SER A 101 3.15 6.52 -9.62
C SER A 101 3.48 5.15 -9.02
N VAL A 102 3.60 4.16 -9.90
CA VAL A 102 4.04 2.81 -9.57
C VAL A 102 5.27 2.49 -10.39
N VAL A 103 6.34 2.06 -9.74
CA VAL A 103 7.60 1.65 -10.39
C VAL A 103 7.86 0.18 -10.14
N GLY A 104 8.34 -0.53 -11.15
CA GLY A 104 8.84 -1.90 -11.01
C GLY A 104 10.31 -1.90 -10.58
N VAL A 105 10.64 -2.66 -9.55
CA VAL A 105 11.99 -2.89 -9.06
C VAL A 105 12.31 -4.36 -9.26
N ASN A 106 13.28 -4.64 -10.13
CA ASN A 106 13.70 -6.01 -10.40
C ASN A 106 14.79 -6.41 -9.40
N ASP A 107 14.81 -7.68 -9.00
CA ASP A 107 15.90 -8.29 -8.21
C ASP A 107 17.22 -8.42 -9.02
N ILE A 108 17.29 -7.82 -10.21
CA ILE A 108 18.50 -7.75 -11.04
C ILE A 108 19.31 -6.52 -10.63
N ALA A 109 19.71 -6.46 -9.37
CA ALA A 109 20.82 -5.63 -8.93
C ALA A 109 22.02 -6.56 -8.67
N LYS A 110 22.56 -7.16 -9.74
CA LYS A 110 23.98 -7.53 -9.71
C LYS A 110 24.79 -6.27 -10.00
N PRO A 111 25.72 -5.85 -9.12
CA PRO A 111 26.75 -4.88 -9.49
C PRO A 111 27.62 -5.39 -10.64
#